data_AF-A0A7Y4QLZ6-F1
#
_entry.id   AF-A0A7Y4QLZ6-F1
#
_cell.length_a   1.000
_cell.length_b   1.000
_cell.length_c   1.000
_cell.angle_alpha   90.00
_cell.angle_beta   90.00
_cell.angle_gamma   90.00
#
_symmetry.space_group_name_H-M   'P 1'
#
loop_
_entity.id
_entity.type
_entity.pdbx_description
1 polymer ?
#
loop_
_entity_poly.entity_id
_entity_poly.type
_entity_poly.pdbx_seq_one_letter_code
_entity_poly.pdbx_strand_id
1 'polypeptide(L)'
;MKRIPITEEQFRVFFGNPEWRITEVPQARIEQIVDLPRKNEVVAVYSSGDLNQRKILNGVSAVLGADVIAQETRPNVEKNEPELNIYHVVVQKLPVPVQGYQYLMHVAYTGETLFGHWRSADVLDDYIKVPQSRFGEFFSQTGIAPQAQAS
;
A
#
# COMPACT_ATOMS: atom_id res chain seq x y z
N MET A 1 -13.91 4.54 -1.88
CA MET A 1 -12.45 4.78 -1.84
C MET A 1 -12.18 6.20 -1.42
N LYS A 2 -11.39 6.38 -0.36
CA LYS A 2 -11.05 7.70 0.19
C LYS A 2 -9.85 8.27 -0.58
N ARG A 3 -9.91 9.56 -0.94
CA ARG A 3 -8.84 10.29 -1.63
C ARG A 3 -8.29 11.36 -0.71
N ILE A 4 -6.97 11.41 -0.55
CA ILE A 4 -6.29 12.27 0.41
C ILE A 4 -5.15 12.99 -0.31
N PRO A 5 -5.22 14.33 -0.46
CA PRO A 5 -4.10 15.11 -0.98
C PRO A 5 -2.90 14.99 -0.04
N ILE A 6 -1.70 14.72 -0.58
CA ILE A 6 -0.48 14.66 0.23
C ILE A 6 0.62 15.52 -0.40
N THR A 7 1.48 16.07 0.45
CA THR A 7 2.64 16.88 0.06
C THR A 7 3.79 16.00 -0.44
N GLU A 8 4.79 16.62 -1.06
CA GLU A 8 6.06 15.95 -1.41
C GLU A 8 6.75 15.35 -0.19
N GLU A 9 6.73 16.06 0.94
CA GLU A 9 7.34 15.61 2.19
C GLU A 9 6.65 14.34 2.71
N GLN A 10 5.32 14.32 2.75
CA GLN A 10 4.54 13.14 3.13
C GLN A 10 4.75 11.98 2.16
N PHE A 11 4.84 12.25 0.85
CA PHE A 11 5.16 11.23 -0.15
C PHE A 11 6.54 10.59 0.09
N ARG A 12 7.56 11.40 0.40
CA ARG A 12 8.93 10.92 0.67
C ARG A 12 9.05 10.01 1.88
N VAL A 13 8.10 10.07 2.81
CA VAL A 13 8.03 9.12 3.92
C VAL A 13 7.75 7.71 3.40
N PHE A 14 6.86 7.56 2.43
CA PHE A 14 6.57 6.28 1.78
C PHE A 14 7.64 5.86 0.78
N PHE A 15 8.19 6.82 0.03
CA PHE A 15 9.06 6.54 -1.10
C PHE A 15 10.47 6.15 -0.61
N GLY A 16 10.71 4.85 -0.47
CA GLY A 16 11.99 4.30 -0.03
C GLY A 16 13.01 4.15 -1.16
N ASN A 17 12.69 3.32 -2.15
CA ASN A 17 13.58 3.00 -3.28
C ASN A 17 12.86 3.18 -4.63
N PRO A 18 13.55 3.66 -5.67
CA PRO A 18 13.05 3.64 -7.04
C PRO A 18 12.98 2.21 -7.59
N GLU A 19 12.41 2.04 -8.80
CA GLU A 19 12.33 0.78 -9.56
C GLU A 19 11.31 -0.26 -9.06
N TRP A 20 10.24 0.17 -8.37
CA TRP A 20 9.21 -0.74 -7.86
C TRP A 20 9.76 -1.89 -7.00
N ARG A 21 10.87 -1.64 -6.30
CA ARG A 21 11.39 -2.54 -5.29
C ARG A 21 10.64 -2.35 -3.98
N ILE A 22 10.11 -3.43 -3.44
CA ILE A 22 9.43 -3.40 -2.14
C ILE A 22 10.46 -3.19 -1.04
N THR A 23 10.14 -2.24 -0.15
CA THR A 23 10.89 -1.96 1.05
C THR A 23 9.95 -1.73 2.21
N GLU A 24 10.36 -2.16 3.40
CA GLU A 24 9.74 -1.73 4.63
C GLU A 24 10.04 -0.24 4.88
N VAL A 25 9.01 0.53 5.17
CA VAL A 25 9.14 1.92 5.62
C VAL A 25 9.59 1.88 7.09
N PRO A 26 10.70 2.54 7.47
CA PRO A 26 11.18 2.48 8.85
C PRO A 26 10.13 3.00 9.84
N GLN A 27 9.93 2.27 10.95
CA GLN A 27 8.91 2.58 11.97
C GLN A 27 8.91 4.05 12.42
N ALA A 28 10.10 4.62 12.64
CA ALA A 28 10.29 6.01 13.07
C ALA A 28 9.74 7.06 12.06
N ARG A 29 9.49 6.66 10.81
CA ARG A 29 8.89 7.51 9.79
C ARG A 29 7.38 7.27 9.63
N ILE A 30 6.87 6.10 9.98
CA ILE A 30 5.44 5.75 9.84
C ILE A 30 4.55 6.74 10.59
N GLU A 31 4.98 7.18 11.78
CA GLU A 31 4.25 8.16 12.59
C GLU A 31 4.05 9.52 11.91
N GLN A 32 4.93 9.86 10.95
CA GLN A 32 4.89 11.12 10.20
C GLN A 32 3.82 11.08 9.09
N ILE A 33 3.29 9.91 8.76
CA ILE A 33 2.21 9.77 7.79
C ILE A 33 0.89 10.09 8.49
N VAL A 34 0.34 11.26 8.22
CA VAL A 34 -0.85 11.80 8.92
C VAL A 34 -2.12 11.01 8.62
N ASP A 35 -2.18 10.35 7.47
CA ASP A 35 -3.42 9.81 6.92
C ASP A 35 -3.40 8.30 6.63
N LEU A 36 -2.58 7.55 7.36
CA LEU A 36 -2.61 6.09 7.25
C LEU A 36 -3.96 5.54 7.72
N PRO A 37 -4.51 4.54 7.01
CA PRO A 37 -5.59 3.75 7.55
C PRO A 37 -5.12 3.13 8.87
N ARG A 38 -5.96 3.25 9.91
CA ARG A 38 -5.70 2.68 11.24
C ARG A 38 -4.38 3.12 11.87
N LYS A 39 -3.96 4.38 11.66
CA LYS A 39 -2.65 4.93 12.09
C LYS A 39 -2.14 4.47 13.46
N ASN A 40 -3.00 4.44 14.48
CA ASN A 40 -2.62 4.09 15.86
C ASN A 40 -2.45 2.57 16.10
N GLU A 41 -2.81 1.76 15.11
CA GLU A 41 -2.80 0.31 15.11
C GLU A 41 -1.82 -0.23 14.05
N VAL A 42 -1.08 0.65 13.35
CA VAL A 42 -0.13 0.26 12.31
C VAL A 42 1.09 -0.41 12.92
N VAL A 43 1.37 -1.63 12.46
CA VAL A 43 2.50 -2.45 12.88
C VAL A 43 3.66 -2.33 11.88
N ALA A 44 3.34 -2.27 10.59
CA ALA A 44 4.34 -2.14 9.53
C ALA A 44 3.74 -1.51 8.28
N VAL A 45 4.60 -0.89 7.46
CA VAL A 45 4.23 -0.41 6.13
C VAL A 45 5.27 -0.89 5.13
N TYR A 46 4.82 -1.55 4.07
CA TYR A 46 5.67 -1.95 2.96
C TYR A 46 5.29 -1.13 1.74
N SER A 47 6.25 -0.51 1.09
CA SER A 47 6.02 0.38 -0.05
C SER A 47 6.90 0.01 -1.23
N SER A 48 6.45 0.38 -2.41
CA SER A 48 7.16 0.19 -3.68
C SER A 48 6.72 1.27 -4.66
N GLY A 49 7.65 1.87 -5.40
CA GLY A 49 7.30 2.92 -6.34
C GLY A 49 8.40 3.29 -7.32
N ASP A 50 8.01 4.06 -8.33
CA ASP A 50 8.92 4.68 -9.29
C ASP A 50 8.26 5.95 -9.85
N LEU A 51 8.99 7.07 -9.82
CA LEU A 51 8.51 8.36 -10.33
C LEU A 51 8.56 8.45 -11.86
N ASN A 52 9.44 7.68 -12.50
CA ASN A 52 9.69 7.67 -13.93
C ASN A 52 8.89 6.58 -14.65
N GLN A 53 8.71 5.43 -14.00
CA GLN A 53 8.00 4.28 -14.56
C GLN A 53 6.68 4.06 -13.83
N ARG A 54 5.61 4.74 -14.25
CA ARG A 54 4.29 4.59 -13.59
C ARG A 54 3.68 3.22 -13.88
N LYS A 55 2.93 2.69 -12.90
CA LYS A 55 2.08 1.50 -13.09
C LYS A 55 0.61 1.87 -12.95
N ILE A 56 -0.25 1.11 -13.61
CA ILE A 56 -1.69 1.17 -13.29
C ILE A 56 -1.91 0.21 -12.13
N LEU A 57 -2.31 0.75 -10.98
CA LEU A 57 -2.67 -0.02 -9.79
C LEU A 57 -4.08 0.41 -9.38
N ASN A 58 -4.98 -0.56 -9.31
CA ASN A 58 -6.41 -0.39 -9.08
C ASN A 58 -7.06 0.70 -9.96
N GLY A 59 -6.69 0.71 -11.24
CA GLY A 59 -7.15 1.71 -12.20
C GLY A 59 -6.55 3.12 -12.02
N VAL A 60 -5.58 3.30 -11.13
CA VAL A 60 -4.88 4.57 -10.88
C VAL A 60 -3.48 4.52 -11.48
N SER A 61 -3.09 5.55 -12.23
CA SER A 61 -1.71 5.76 -12.68
C SER A 61 -0.81 6.11 -11.49
N ALA A 62 -0.30 5.07 -10.84
CA ALA A 62 0.46 5.10 -9.61
C ALA A 62 1.94 5.39 -9.86
N VAL A 63 2.52 6.16 -8.94
CA VAL A 63 3.98 6.28 -8.76
C VAL A 63 4.46 5.52 -7.52
N LEU A 64 3.53 5.08 -6.66
CA LEU A 64 3.81 4.28 -5.48
C LEU A 64 2.56 3.47 -5.09
N GLY A 65 2.78 2.24 -4.63
CA GLY A 65 1.81 1.45 -3.87
C GLY A 65 2.39 1.11 -2.51
N ALA A 66 1.54 1.00 -1.50
CA ALA A 66 1.94 0.54 -0.17
C ALA A 66 0.87 -0.30 0.50
N ASP A 67 1.30 -1.30 1.24
CA ASP A 67 0.47 -2.10 2.13
C ASP A 67 0.72 -1.66 3.57
N VAL A 68 -0.35 -1.25 4.23
CA VAL A 68 -0.37 -0.79 5.62
C VAL A 68 -0.93 -1.92 6.46
N ILE A 69 -0.09 -2.52 7.29
CA ILE A 69 -0.45 -3.64 8.15
C ILE A 69 -0.86 -3.07 9.50
N ALA A 70 -2.07 -3.37 9.93
CA ALA A 70 -2.61 -2.92 11.20
C ALA A 70 -3.09 -4.10 12.05
N GLN A 71 -2.85 -4.01 13.35
CA GLN A 71 -3.42 -4.91 14.35
C GLN A 71 -4.68 -4.27 14.93
N GLU A 72 -5.84 -4.68 14.42
CA GLU A 72 -7.15 -4.19 14.82
C GLU A 72 -7.42 -4.47 16.29
N THR A 73 -7.58 -3.42 17.10
CA THR A 73 -7.96 -3.58 18.52
C THR A 73 -9.42 -3.98 18.68
N ARG A 74 -10.24 -3.75 17.66
CA ARG A 74 -11.69 -4.05 17.61
C ARG A 74 -12.09 -4.50 16.20
N PRO A 75 -11.73 -5.73 15.79
CA PRO A 75 -12.09 -6.24 14.48
C PRO A 75 -13.62 -6.34 14.32
N ASN A 76 -14.12 -6.15 13.09
CA ASN A 76 -15.53 -6.35 12.79
C ASN A 76 -15.88 -7.84 12.76
N VAL A 77 -16.35 -8.36 13.90
CA VAL A 77 -16.77 -9.76 14.07
C VAL A 77 -17.88 -10.16 13.10
N GLU A 78 -18.82 -9.26 12.79
CA GLU A 78 -19.93 -9.54 11.85
C GLU A 78 -19.45 -9.77 10.42
N LYS A 79 -18.25 -9.29 10.08
CA LYS A 79 -17.61 -9.47 8.76
C LYS A 79 -16.50 -10.51 8.77
N ASN A 80 -16.33 -11.26 9.86
CA ASN A 80 -15.20 -12.16 10.07
C ASN A 80 -13.84 -11.47 9.86
N GLU A 81 -13.73 -10.18 10.23
CA GLU A 81 -12.47 -9.45 10.12
C GLU A 81 -11.46 -10.04 11.12
N PRO A 82 -10.26 -10.44 10.69
CA PRO A 82 -9.22 -10.91 11.60
C PRO A 82 -8.59 -9.74 12.37
N GLU A 83 -7.88 -10.06 13.45
CA GLU A 83 -7.12 -9.07 14.23
C GLU A 83 -5.99 -8.42 13.42
N LEU A 84 -5.48 -9.06 12.38
CA LEU A 84 -4.48 -8.49 11.48
C LEU A 84 -5.13 -8.10 10.15
N ASN A 85 -5.12 -6.82 9.82
CA ASN A 85 -5.68 -6.33 8.56
C ASN A 85 -4.62 -5.60 7.72
N ILE A 86 -4.79 -5.66 6.40
CA ILE A 86 -3.91 -4.99 5.43
C ILE A 86 -4.74 -4.04 4.61
N TYR A 87 -4.31 -2.79 4.60
CA TYR A 87 -4.91 -1.74 3.80
C TYR A 87 -3.96 -1.34 2.70
N HIS A 88 -4.36 -1.54 1.45
CA HIS A 88 -3.59 -1.07 0.32
C HIS A 88 -3.89 0.39 0.01
N VAL A 89 -2.82 1.15 -0.20
CA VAL A 89 -2.84 2.54 -0.62
C VAL A 89 -2.06 2.70 -1.92
N VAL A 90 -2.59 3.52 -2.82
CA VAL A 90 -1.95 3.86 -4.09
C VAL A 90 -1.74 5.37 -4.13
N VAL A 91 -0.55 5.82 -4.51
CA VAL A 91 -0.24 7.24 -4.65
C VAL A 91 -0.08 7.59 -6.12
N GLN A 92 -0.83 8.60 -6.54
CA GLN A 92 -0.77 9.19 -7.87
C GLN A 92 -0.06 10.54 -7.79
N LYS A 93 0.84 10.81 -8.74
CA LYS A 93 1.37 12.16 -8.95
C LYS A 93 0.38 13.00 -9.77
N LEU A 94 0.04 14.18 -9.27
CA LEU A 94 -0.83 15.11 -9.98
C LEU A 94 -0.08 15.77 -11.15
N PRO A 95 -0.74 16.03 -12.30
CA PRO A 95 -0.11 16.73 -13.41
C PRO A 95 0.20 18.19 -13.07
N VAL A 96 -0.61 18.81 -12.21
CA VAL A 96 -0.42 20.17 -11.70
C VAL A 96 -0.69 20.15 -10.18
N PRO A 97 0.20 20.72 -9.35
CA PRO A 97 -0.06 20.82 -7.92
C PRO A 97 -1.30 21.66 -7.60
N VAL A 98 -2.09 21.24 -6.63
CA VAL A 98 -3.29 21.96 -6.16
C VAL A 98 -3.06 22.37 -4.71
N GLN A 99 -3.08 23.67 -4.41
CA GLN A 99 -2.90 24.19 -3.04
C GLN A 99 -1.64 23.65 -2.33
N GLY A 100 -0.54 23.44 -3.08
CA GLY A 100 0.72 22.90 -2.55
C GLY A 100 0.79 21.36 -2.49
N TYR A 101 -0.31 20.65 -2.75
CA TYR A 101 -0.33 19.19 -2.83
C TYR A 101 0.09 18.72 -4.23
N GLN A 102 1.04 17.79 -4.27
CA GLN A 102 1.62 17.27 -5.52
C GLN A 102 1.14 15.85 -5.84
N TYR A 103 0.55 15.19 -4.84
CA TYR A 103 0.13 13.80 -4.94
C TYR A 103 -1.27 13.60 -4.37
N LEU A 104 -1.90 12.53 -4.83
CA LEU A 104 -3.18 12.07 -4.34
C LEU A 104 -3.04 10.62 -3.88
N MET A 105 -3.23 10.38 -2.59
CA MET A 105 -3.26 9.05 -2.00
C MET A 105 -4.69 8.50 -2.06
N HIS A 106 -4.83 7.30 -2.60
CA HIS A 106 -6.08 6.56 -2.72
C HIS A 106 -6.04 5.40 -1.73
N VAL A 107 -6.94 5.42 -0.74
CA VAL A 107 -6.95 4.46 0.37
C VAL A 107 -8.08 3.44 0.20
N ALA A 108 -7.81 2.22 0.68
CA ALA A 108 -8.75 1.12 0.85
C ALA A 108 -9.12 0.42 -0.47
N TYR A 109 -8.10 -0.09 -1.14
CA TYR A 109 -8.28 -1.13 -2.14
C TYR A 109 -8.16 -2.50 -1.49
N THR A 110 -9.06 -3.40 -1.87
CA THR A 110 -9.01 -4.83 -1.53
C THR A 110 -8.31 -5.66 -2.60
N GLY A 111 -8.03 -5.06 -3.77
CA GLY A 111 -7.37 -5.68 -4.93
C GLY A 111 -6.01 -5.06 -5.21
N GLU A 112 -5.20 -5.78 -6.01
CA GLU A 112 -3.85 -5.38 -6.46
C GLU A 112 -2.93 -4.93 -5.32
N THR A 113 -3.19 -5.48 -4.13
CA THR A 113 -2.40 -5.31 -2.92
C THR A 113 -1.08 -6.07 -3.08
N LEU A 114 -0.03 -5.70 -2.35
CA LEU A 114 1.19 -6.54 -2.32
C LEU A 114 0.84 -7.90 -1.70
N PHE A 115 -0.12 -7.93 -0.77
CA PHE A 115 -0.59 -9.13 -0.08
C PHE A 115 -2.11 -9.14 0.11
N GLY A 116 -2.74 -10.31 -0.02
CA GLY A 116 -4.21 -10.43 0.01
C GLY A 116 -4.87 -9.83 1.26
N HIS A 117 -5.98 -9.12 1.09
CA HIS A 117 -6.74 -8.48 2.17
C HIS A 117 -7.22 -9.52 3.21
N TRP A 118 -7.12 -9.20 4.51
CA TRP A 118 -7.43 -10.09 5.65
C TRP A 118 -6.57 -11.36 5.72
N ARG A 119 -5.36 -11.24 6.28
CA ARG A 119 -4.47 -12.39 6.53
C ARG A 119 -4.40 -12.72 8.02
N SER A 120 -4.04 -13.96 8.35
CA SER A 120 -3.71 -14.33 9.73
C SER A 120 -2.35 -13.77 10.15
N ALA A 121 -2.13 -13.64 11.46
CA ALA A 121 -0.84 -13.21 12.01
C ALA A 121 0.33 -14.10 11.56
N ASP A 122 0.09 -15.40 11.38
CA ASP A 122 1.10 -16.38 10.96
C ASP A 122 1.67 -16.10 9.55
N VAL A 123 0.94 -15.33 8.73
CA VAL A 123 1.40 -14.99 7.38
C VAL A 123 2.41 -13.84 7.39
N LEU A 124 2.65 -13.17 8.52
CA LEU A 124 3.65 -12.09 8.68
C LEU A 124 5.06 -12.52 8.22
N ASP A 125 5.41 -13.78 8.46
CA ASP A 125 6.67 -14.37 8.03
C ASP A 125 6.82 -14.41 6.49
N ASP A 126 5.72 -14.56 5.76
CA ASP A 126 5.73 -14.51 4.31
C ASP A 126 6.08 -13.10 3.82
N TYR A 127 5.67 -12.03 4.54
CA TYR A 127 5.94 -10.64 4.15
C TYR A 127 7.44 -10.31 4.15
N ILE A 128 8.18 -10.90 5.10
CA ILE A 128 9.62 -10.69 5.24
C ILE A 128 10.40 -11.50 4.19
N LYS A 129 9.82 -12.62 3.70
CA LYS A 129 10.53 -13.63 2.90
C LYS A 129 10.21 -13.62 1.41
N VAL A 130 9.22 -12.83 0.92
CA VAL A 130 8.84 -12.90 -0.51
C VAL A 130 10.01 -12.54 -1.43
N PRO A 131 10.47 -13.48 -2.28
CA PRO A 131 11.50 -13.20 -3.28
C PRO A 131 11.00 -12.21 -4.33
N GLN A 132 11.87 -11.29 -4.74
CA GLN A 132 11.61 -10.23 -5.72
C GLN A 132 10.97 -10.71 -7.04
N SER A 133 11.17 -11.98 -7.42
CA SER A 133 10.67 -12.58 -8.66
C SER A 133 9.15 -12.80 -8.71
N ARG A 134 8.48 -13.05 -7.58
CA ARG A 134 7.02 -13.29 -7.57
C ARG A 134 6.20 -12.02 -7.85
N PHE A 135 6.73 -10.84 -7.56
CA PHE A 135 6.02 -9.59 -7.79
C PHE A 135 5.97 -9.17 -9.27
N GLY A 136 6.94 -9.62 -10.09
CA GLY A 136 6.84 -9.49 -11.54
C GLY A 136 5.69 -10.31 -12.14
N GLU A 137 5.23 -11.35 -11.44
CA GLU A 137 4.13 -12.22 -11.85
C GLU A 137 2.76 -11.76 -11.31
N PHE A 138 2.71 -11.14 -10.12
CA PHE A 138 1.46 -10.55 -9.59
C PHE A 138 1.01 -9.31 -10.35
N PHE A 139 1.91 -8.61 -11.03
CA PHE A 139 1.58 -7.44 -11.83
C PHE A 139 2.02 -7.73 -13.26
N SER A 140 1.15 -8.41 -14.01
CA SER A 140 1.34 -8.69 -15.43
C SER A 140 1.80 -7.43 -16.18
N GLN A 141 2.57 -7.60 -17.27
CA GLN A 141 3.00 -6.49 -18.14
C GLN A 141 1.82 -5.66 -18.71
N THR A 142 0.59 -6.11 -18.52
CA THR A 142 -0.67 -5.44 -18.85
C THR A 142 -1.30 -4.62 -17.72
N GLY A 143 -0.74 -4.63 -16.50
CA GLY A 143 -1.22 -3.83 -15.35
C GLY A 143 -2.52 -4.35 -14.74
N ILE A 144 -2.76 -5.66 -14.77
CA ILE A 144 -3.91 -6.31 -14.14
C ILE A 144 -3.37 -7.40 -13.20
N ALA A 145 -3.63 -7.26 -11.90
CA ALA A 145 -3.28 -8.30 -10.94
C ALA A 145 -4.20 -9.53 -11.11
N PRO A 146 -3.68 -10.75 -10.88
CA PRO A 146 -4.50 -11.94 -10.88
C PRO A 146 -5.54 -11.83 -9.75
N GLN A 147 -6.80 -12.01 -10.10
CA GLN A 147 -7.88 -12.07 -9.12
C GLN A 147 -7.62 -13.25 -8.18
N ALA A 148 -7.50 -12.98 -6.89
CA ALA A 148 -7.46 -14.03 -5.88
C ALA A 148 -8.76 -14.86 -6.01
N GLN A 149 -8.63 -16.12 -6.39
CA GLN A 149 -9.75 -17.04 -6.39
C GLN A 149 -10.21 -17.22 -4.94
N ALA A 150 -11.39 -16.70 -4.64
CA ALA A 150 -12.08 -17.04 -3.40
C ALA A 150 -12.34 -18.56 -3.41
N SER A 151 -11.81 -19.26 -2.41
CA SER A 151 -12.13 -20.66 -2.13
C SER A 151 -13.46 -20.77 -1.41
#